data_AF-A0A9D4X0S7-F1
#
_entry.id   AF-A0A9D4X0S7-F1
#
_cell.length_a   1.000
_cell.length_b   1.000
_cell.length_c   1.000
_cell.angle_alpha   90.00
_cell.angle_beta   90.00
_cell.angle_gamma   90.00
#
_symmetry.space_group_name_H-M   'P 1'
#
loop_
_entity.id
_entity.type
_entity.pdbx_description
1 polymer ?
#
loop_
_entity_poly.entity_id
_entity_poly.type
_entity_poly.pdbx_seq_one_letter_code
_entity_poly.pdbx_strand_id
1 'polypeptide(L)'
;MLYIVMCKLSCFNSRQNNCRGIADINKDFVKNTKVQKFDENEGFKPHEEWMLDTEGVNLLIVMCHEDVDATRSTSNYLMEVIEVLGIEAVRRSLLDELCVVISFDGSYVNYRHLDILCDIMTYQGHLMAITCHGINRNETGPMMRCSFGETVDILLDAAVYAEIDYVKGVTENIMLGQLNPIGTGECAMLLNDE
;
A
#
# COMPACT_ATOMS: atom_id res chain seq x y z
N MET A 1 1.17 18.52 -1.48
CA MET A 1 0.98 17.14 -0.97
C MET A 1 2.38 16.59 -0.78
N LEU A 2 2.73 16.23 0.45
CA LEU A 2 4.10 16.15 0.97
C LEU A 2 4.93 15.06 0.28
N TYR A 3 6.18 15.38 -0.06
CA TYR A 3 7.23 14.41 -0.40
C TYR A 3 8.31 14.53 0.66
N ILE A 4 9.09 13.47 0.91
CA ILE A 4 10.22 13.53 1.82
C ILE A 4 11.46 13.11 1.03
N VAL A 5 12.17 14.11 0.50
CA VAL A 5 13.51 13.92 -0.04
C VAL A 5 14.49 14.29 1.06
N MET A 6 15.11 13.28 1.67
CA MET A 6 16.23 13.47 2.59
C MET A 6 17.46 13.84 1.75
N CYS A 7 17.77 15.13 1.66
CA CYS A 7 18.94 15.62 0.92
C CYS A 7 20.04 15.99 1.91
N LYS A 8 21.28 15.56 1.67
CA LYS A 8 22.44 16.08 2.41
C LYS A 8 22.68 17.50 1.91
N LEU A 9 22.27 18.48 2.71
CA LEU A 9 22.29 19.90 2.37
C LEU A 9 23.70 20.53 2.37
N SER A 10 24.73 19.84 1.86
CA SER A 10 26.08 20.43 1.77
C SER A 10 26.28 21.37 0.58
N CYS A 11 25.39 21.38 -0.43
CA CYS A 11 25.68 22.05 -1.71
C CYS A 11 24.66 23.10 -2.20
N PHE A 12 23.60 23.43 -1.45
CA PHE A 12 22.54 24.32 -1.98
C PHE A 12 22.91 25.82 -2.03
N ASN A 13 24.16 26.19 -1.73
CA ASN A 13 24.60 27.58 -1.65
C ASN A 13 25.35 28.07 -2.89
N SER A 14 24.88 27.70 -4.09
CA SER A 14 25.36 28.31 -5.33
C SER A 14 24.20 28.74 -6.23
N ARG A 15 23.80 30.01 -6.06
CA ARG A 15 23.03 30.76 -7.07
C ARG A 15 23.84 30.76 -8.38
N GLN A 16 23.50 29.88 -9.31
CA GLN A 16 23.92 30.00 -10.71
C GLN A 16 22.72 29.89 -11.64
N ASN A 17 22.56 30.95 -12.43
CA ASN A 17 21.54 31.16 -13.45
C ASN A 17 21.65 30.16 -14.61
N ASN A 18 21.20 28.92 -14.40
CA ASN A 18 20.89 27.99 -15.48
C ASN A 18 19.69 27.14 -15.06
N CYS A 19 18.77 26.86 -15.99
CA CYS A 19 17.55 26.07 -15.79
C CYS A 19 17.88 24.63 -15.34
N ARG A 20 18.26 24.46 -14.08
CA ARG A 20 18.56 23.18 -13.43
C ARG A 20 17.34 22.82 -12.60
N GLY A 21 16.49 21.96 -13.14
CA GLY A 21 15.34 21.38 -12.46
C GLY A 21 15.15 19.96 -12.97
N ILE A 22 14.69 19.08 -12.10
CA ILE A 22 14.26 17.73 -12.50
C ILE A 22 12.88 17.87 -13.16
N ALA A 23 12.66 17.15 -14.25
CA ALA A 23 11.36 17.14 -14.92
C ALA A 23 10.25 16.70 -13.95
N ASP A 24 9.07 17.30 -14.07
CA ASP A 24 7.88 17.03 -13.24
C ASP A 24 7.95 17.48 -11.78
N ILE A 25 9.02 18.17 -11.35
CA ILE A 25 9.12 18.83 -10.04
C ILE A 25 8.96 20.35 -10.20
N ASN A 26 7.89 20.90 -9.65
CA ASN A 26 7.54 22.32 -9.83
C ASN A 26 8.05 23.23 -8.70
N LYS A 27 7.97 22.75 -7.45
CA LYS A 27 8.37 23.50 -6.25
C LYS A 27 8.97 22.60 -5.20
N ASP A 28 9.78 23.19 -4.34
CA ASP A 28 10.49 22.55 -3.24
C ASP A 28 10.42 23.42 -1.98
N PHE A 29 10.15 22.78 -0.85
CA PHE A 29 10.03 23.38 0.47
C PHE A 29 11.06 22.77 1.40
N VAL A 30 11.85 23.62 2.06
CA VAL A 30 12.86 23.17 3.02
C VAL A 30 12.25 23.11 4.41
N LYS A 31 12.39 21.96 5.08
CA LYS A 31 11.94 21.72 6.45
C LYS A 31 13.11 21.31 7.33
N ASN A 32 13.22 21.87 8.54
CA ASN A 32 14.13 21.36 9.56
C ASN A 32 13.40 20.32 10.40
N THR A 33 13.91 19.08 10.41
CA THR A 33 13.34 17.94 11.13
C THR A 33 14.35 17.40 12.12
N LYS A 34 13.90 17.11 13.35
CA LYS A 34 14.71 16.47 14.38
C LYS A 34 14.67 14.95 14.19
N VAL A 35 15.80 14.36 13.84
CA VAL A 35 15.96 12.91 13.67
C VAL A 35 16.75 12.35 14.85
N GLN A 36 16.29 11.25 15.44
CA GLN A 36 17.02 10.59 16.51
C GLN A 36 18.17 9.78 15.91
N LYS A 37 19.41 10.13 16.26
CA LYS A 37 20.61 9.37 15.88
C LYS A 37 21.25 8.74 17.10
N PHE A 38 21.82 7.55 16.90
CA PHE A 38 22.57 6.87 17.93
C PHE A 38 24.02 7.38 17.94
N ASP A 39 24.47 7.86 19.10
CA ASP A 39 25.86 8.21 19.37
C ASP A 39 26.45 7.17 20.34
N GLU A 40 27.66 6.69 20.06
CA GLU A 40 28.33 5.62 20.81
C GLU A 40 28.56 5.97 22.29
N ASN A 41 28.74 7.27 22.60
CA ASN A 41 29.06 7.73 23.95
C ASN A 41 27.84 8.17 24.76
N GLU A 42 26.80 8.66 24.10
CA GLU A 42 25.71 9.38 24.77
C GLU A 42 24.30 8.85 24.41
N GLY A 43 24.22 7.76 23.66
CA GLY A 43 22.97 7.10 23.30
C GLY A 43 22.19 7.84 22.20
N PHE A 44 20.86 7.70 22.20
CA PHE A 44 20.00 8.36 21.19
C PHE A 44 19.88 9.86 21.49
N LYS A 45 20.40 10.69 20.58
CA LYS A 45 20.26 12.15 20.63
C LYS A 45 19.50 12.68 19.40
N PRO A 46 18.67 13.72 19.59
CA PRO A 46 18.00 14.39 18.49
C PRO A 46 19.02 15.26 17.75
N HIS A 47 19.25 14.96 16.48
CA HIS A 47 20.03 15.77 15.56
C HIS A 47 19.09 16.52 14.62
N GLU A 48 19.35 17.80 14.37
CA GLU A 48 18.60 18.58 13.37
C GLU A 48 19.13 18.28 11.97
N GLU A 49 18.25 17.83 11.09
CA GLU A 49 18.54 17.57 9.68
C GLU A 49 17.58 18.37 8.80
N TRP A 50 18.11 18.85 7.67
CA TRP A 50 17.30 19.49 6.66
C TRP A 50 16.69 18.46 5.73
N MET A 51 15.41 18.65 5.43
CA MET A 51 14.59 17.77 4.61
C MET A 51 13.90 18.61 3.53
N LEU A 52 13.71 18.04 2.34
CA LEU A 52 13.06 18.71 1.22
C LEU A 52 11.70 18.05 0.95
N ASP A 53 10.66 18.88 0.89
CA ASP A 53 9.34 18.48 0.45
C ASP A 53 9.08 19.07 -0.94
N THR A 54 8.88 18.23 -1.96
CA THR A 54 8.68 18.67 -3.34
C THR A 54 7.19 18.86 -3.68
N GLU A 55 6.91 19.38 -4.87
CA GLU A 55 5.58 19.40 -5.49
C GLU A 55 5.75 18.81 -6.90
N GLY A 56 5.57 17.50 -7.01
CA GLY A 56 5.85 16.74 -8.24
C GLY A 56 6.40 15.34 -7.95
N VAL A 57 6.29 14.44 -8.93
CA VAL A 57 6.74 13.03 -8.84
C VAL A 57 7.85 12.79 -9.85
N ASN A 58 9.04 12.42 -9.38
CA ASN A 58 10.11 11.86 -10.23
C ASN A 58 11.18 11.16 -9.38
N LEU A 59 10.77 10.12 -8.64
CA LEU A 59 11.58 9.42 -7.66
C LEU A 59 12.84 8.81 -8.29
N LEU A 60 12.74 8.28 -9.51
CA LEU A 60 13.88 7.65 -10.20
C LEU A 60 15.04 8.64 -10.38
N ILE A 61 14.76 9.83 -10.95
CA ILE A 61 15.81 10.83 -11.19
C ILE A 61 16.31 11.42 -9.88
N VAL A 62 15.41 11.65 -8.92
CA VAL A 62 15.75 12.19 -7.59
C VAL A 62 16.71 11.25 -6.86
N MET A 63 16.48 9.94 -6.89
CA MET A 63 17.36 8.96 -6.25
C MET A 63 18.73 8.83 -6.91
N CYS A 64 18.86 9.18 -8.19
CA CYS A 64 20.14 9.18 -8.90
C CYS A 64 21.01 10.41 -8.63
N HIS A 65 20.48 11.43 -7.95
CA HIS A 65 21.21 12.66 -7.69
C HIS A 65 22.22 12.48 -6.54
N GLU A 66 23.48 12.89 -6.74
CA GLU A 66 24.58 12.63 -5.79
C GLU A 66 24.37 13.24 -4.39
N ASP A 67 23.71 14.41 -4.32
CA ASP A 67 23.40 15.08 -3.06
C ASP A 67 22.20 14.50 -2.30
N VAL A 68 21.43 13.58 -2.91
CA VAL A 68 20.21 13.00 -2.34
C VAL A 68 20.51 11.65 -1.67
N ASP A 69 19.92 11.43 -0.50
CA ASP A 69 19.98 10.14 0.18
C ASP A 69 18.90 9.20 -0.35
N ALA A 70 19.27 8.36 -1.31
CA ALA A 70 18.38 7.38 -1.93
C ALA A 70 17.79 6.37 -0.92
N THR A 71 18.45 6.13 0.22
CA THR A 71 18.01 5.09 1.19
C THR A 71 16.82 5.53 2.04
N ARG A 72 16.62 6.84 2.19
CA ARG A 72 15.57 7.42 3.04
C ARG A 72 14.55 8.25 2.26
N SER A 73 14.68 8.32 0.94
CA SER A 73 13.76 9.05 0.07
C SER A 73 12.47 8.26 -0.11
N THR A 74 11.32 8.90 0.11
CA THR A 74 10.00 8.28 -0.03
C THR A 74 9.08 9.10 -0.93
N SER A 75 8.15 8.42 -1.59
CA SER A 75 7.11 9.04 -2.42
C SER A 75 5.74 8.58 -1.92
N ASN A 76 4.77 9.51 -1.95
CA ASN A 76 3.36 9.22 -1.63
C ASN A 76 2.59 8.65 -2.83
N TYR A 77 3.22 8.62 -4.02
CA TYR A 77 2.60 8.13 -5.24
C TYR A 77 2.94 6.65 -5.47
N LEU A 78 2.04 5.77 -5.04
CA LEU A 78 2.27 4.31 -5.03
C LEU A 78 2.58 3.71 -6.41
N MET A 79 2.05 4.29 -7.49
CA MET A 79 2.31 3.83 -8.86
C MET A 79 3.74 4.14 -9.34
N GLU A 80 4.38 5.17 -8.80
CA GLU A 80 5.80 5.40 -9.06
C GLU A 80 6.66 4.49 -8.19
N VAL A 81 6.25 4.28 -6.94
CA VAL A 81 6.94 3.37 -6.01
C VAL A 81 6.97 1.94 -6.56
N ILE A 82 5.88 1.46 -7.16
CA ILE A 82 5.86 0.10 -7.75
C ILE A 82 6.82 -0.03 -8.94
N GLU A 83 6.95 1.02 -9.75
CA GLU A 83 7.81 1.03 -10.94
C GLU A 83 9.30 1.14 -10.57
N VAL A 84 9.64 1.92 -9.53
CA VAL A 84 11.03 2.19 -9.14
C VAL A 84 11.55 1.19 -8.10
N LEU A 85 10.77 0.90 -7.06
CA LEU A 85 11.19 0.11 -5.89
C LEU A 85 10.54 -1.28 -5.81
N GLY A 86 9.39 -1.49 -6.47
CA GLY A 86 8.69 -2.78 -6.53
C GLY A 86 7.58 -2.95 -5.48
N ILE A 87 6.92 -4.11 -5.52
CA ILE A 87 5.66 -4.36 -4.80
C ILE A 87 5.80 -4.36 -3.26
N GLU A 88 6.92 -4.82 -2.71
CA GLU A 88 7.12 -4.84 -1.25
C GLU A 88 7.34 -3.44 -0.68
N ALA A 89 7.97 -2.54 -1.45
CA ALA A 89 8.08 -1.13 -1.10
C ALA A 89 6.69 -0.47 -1.09
N VAL A 90 5.83 -0.81 -2.06
CA VAL A 90 4.43 -0.34 -2.10
C VAL A 90 3.66 -0.82 -0.88
N ARG A 91 3.80 -2.09 -0.48
CA ARG A 91 3.13 -2.65 0.70
C ARG A 91 3.49 -1.86 1.96
N ARG A 92 4.77 -1.51 2.12
CA ARG A 92 5.24 -0.69 3.24
C ARG A 92 4.74 0.75 3.15
N SER A 93 4.88 1.39 1.99
CA SER A 93 4.41 2.77 1.77
C SER A 93 2.90 2.91 2.00
N LEU A 94 2.11 1.94 1.55
CA LEU A 94 0.66 1.89 1.77
C LEU A 94 0.32 1.80 3.26
N LEU A 95 1.01 0.93 4.01
CA LEU A 95 0.83 0.82 5.46
C LEU A 95 1.14 2.14 6.16
N ASP A 96 2.27 2.78 5.82
CA ASP A 96 2.70 4.04 6.43
C ASP A 96 1.69 5.16 6.12
N GLU A 97 1.21 5.29 4.88
CA GLU A 97 0.19 6.28 4.48
C GLU A 97 -1.15 6.06 5.20
N LEU A 98 -1.64 4.82 5.26
CA LEU A 98 -2.88 4.49 5.98
C LEU A 98 -2.75 4.80 7.47
N CYS A 99 -1.60 4.52 8.08
CA CYS A 99 -1.35 4.84 9.48
C CYS A 99 -1.34 6.36 9.73
N VAL A 100 -0.73 7.15 8.84
CA VAL A 100 -0.72 8.62 8.94
C VAL A 100 -2.15 9.17 8.87
N VAL A 101 -2.98 8.71 7.93
CA VAL A 101 -4.36 9.19 7.80
C VAL A 101 -5.23 8.84 9.00
N ILE A 102 -5.12 7.62 9.54
CA ILE A 102 -5.94 7.18 10.68
C ILE A 102 -5.49 7.87 11.98
N SER A 103 -4.17 7.99 12.19
CA SER A 103 -3.62 8.64 13.38
C SER A 103 -3.83 10.15 13.40
N PHE A 104 -4.02 10.78 12.22
CA PHE A 104 -4.34 12.20 12.12
C PHE A 104 -5.66 12.57 12.82
N ASP A 105 -6.66 11.68 12.79
CA ASP A 105 -7.94 11.86 13.47
C ASP A 105 -7.90 11.48 14.97
N GLY A 106 -6.73 11.04 15.48
CA GLY A 106 -6.57 10.56 16.85
C GLY A 106 -7.19 9.18 17.11
N SER A 107 -7.73 8.55 16.06
CA SER A 107 -8.27 7.20 16.11
C SER A 107 -7.14 6.15 16.17
N TYR A 108 -7.35 5.07 16.92
CA TYR A 108 -6.40 3.96 17.03
C TYR A 108 -6.95 2.71 16.35
N VAL A 109 -6.16 2.15 15.43
CA VAL A 109 -6.40 0.85 14.81
C VAL A 109 -5.17 -0.02 15.03
N ASN A 110 -5.39 -1.28 15.45
CA ASN A 110 -4.29 -2.21 15.64
C ASN A 110 -3.59 -2.48 14.29
N TYR A 111 -2.25 -2.49 14.30
CA TYR A 111 -1.43 -2.72 13.10
C TYR A 111 -1.85 -3.97 12.32
N ARG A 112 -2.29 -5.04 13.00
CA ARG A 112 -2.66 -6.30 12.35
C ARG A 112 -3.83 -6.13 11.36
N HIS A 113 -4.75 -5.21 11.61
CA HIS A 113 -5.85 -4.96 10.66
C HIS A 113 -5.38 -4.26 9.40
N LEU A 114 -4.47 -3.30 9.55
CA LEU A 114 -3.90 -2.55 8.43
C LEU A 114 -2.92 -3.40 7.62
N ASP A 115 -2.15 -4.25 8.29
CA ASP A 115 -1.19 -5.15 7.66
C ASP A 115 -1.90 -6.17 6.75
N ILE A 116 -2.96 -6.83 7.25
CA ILE A 116 -3.79 -7.75 6.46
C ILE A 116 -4.41 -7.03 5.24
N LEU A 117 -4.85 -5.78 5.41
CA LEU A 117 -5.41 -5.00 4.31
C LEU A 117 -4.36 -4.73 3.22
N CYS A 118 -3.15 -4.32 3.62
CA CYS A 118 -2.05 -4.06 2.70
C CYS A 118 -1.60 -5.33 1.97
N ASP A 119 -1.57 -6.46 2.68
CA ASP A 119 -1.25 -7.77 2.08
C ASP A 119 -2.29 -8.16 1.03
N ILE A 120 -3.59 -8.02 1.32
CA ILE A 120 -4.67 -8.28 0.36
C ILE A 120 -4.55 -7.39 -0.89
N MET A 121 -4.10 -6.14 -0.73
CA MET A 121 -3.92 -5.23 -1.86
C MET A 121 -2.68 -5.53 -2.71
N THR A 122 -1.71 -6.32 -2.21
CA THR A 122 -0.40 -6.49 -2.85
C THR A 122 -0.02 -7.94 -3.18
N TYR A 123 -0.76 -8.94 -2.69
CA TYR A 123 -0.38 -10.36 -2.81
C TYR A 123 -0.28 -10.87 -4.25
N GLN A 124 -1.01 -10.29 -5.20
CA GLN A 124 -0.99 -10.72 -6.61
C GLN A 124 0.20 -10.15 -7.42
N GLY A 125 1.12 -9.44 -6.78
CA GLY A 125 2.27 -8.83 -7.45
C GLY A 125 1.96 -7.54 -8.22
N HIS A 126 0.72 -7.07 -8.18
CA HIS A 126 0.28 -5.77 -8.68
C HIS A 126 -0.68 -5.14 -7.67
N LEU A 127 -0.76 -3.81 -7.66
CA LEU A 127 -1.60 -3.09 -6.70
C LEU A 127 -3.08 -3.26 -7.06
N MET A 128 -3.82 -3.94 -6.20
CA MET A 128 -5.26 -4.15 -6.34
C MET A 128 -6.04 -3.05 -5.63
N ALA A 129 -6.92 -2.36 -6.37
CA ALA A 129 -7.85 -1.43 -5.77
C ALA A 129 -8.99 -2.17 -5.07
N ILE A 130 -9.39 -1.72 -3.88
CA ILE A 130 -10.55 -2.25 -3.15
C ILE A 130 -11.81 -1.55 -3.66
N THR A 131 -12.26 -1.97 -4.84
CA THR A 131 -13.51 -1.55 -5.47
C THR A 131 -14.21 -2.78 -6.06
N CYS A 132 -15.49 -2.67 -6.43
CA CYS A 132 -16.20 -3.78 -7.10
C CYS A 132 -15.42 -4.31 -8.32
N HIS A 133 -14.89 -3.40 -9.15
CA HIS A 133 -14.09 -3.74 -10.32
C HIS A 133 -12.74 -4.38 -9.99
N GLY A 134 -12.13 -4.01 -8.85
CA GLY A 134 -10.86 -4.55 -8.42
C GLY A 134 -10.98 -5.96 -7.82
N ILE A 135 -12.02 -6.19 -7.00
CA ILE A 135 -12.26 -7.48 -6.34
C ILE A 135 -12.72 -8.54 -7.35
N ASN A 136 -13.49 -8.16 -8.38
CA ASN A 136 -13.98 -9.08 -9.41
C ASN A 136 -12.87 -9.71 -10.28
N ARG A 137 -11.66 -9.14 -10.26
CA ARG A 137 -10.48 -9.69 -10.94
C ARG A 137 -9.82 -10.84 -10.18
N ASN A 138 -10.16 -11.02 -8.90
CA ASN A 138 -9.68 -12.17 -8.13
C ASN A 138 -10.32 -13.46 -8.63
N GLU A 139 -9.55 -14.55 -8.60
CA GLU A 139 -10.02 -15.92 -8.83
C GLU A 139 -10.97 -16.37 -7.71
N THR A 140 -12.19 -15.83 -7.73
CA THR A 140 -13.27 -16.11 -6.79
C THR A 140 -14.47 -16.65 -7.55
N GLY A 141 -15.30 -17.47 -6.90
CA GLY A 141 -16.45 -18.08 -7.53
C GLY A 141 -17.44 -17.04 -8.08
N PRO A 142 -18.16 -17.37 -9.18
CA PRO A 142 -19.12 -16.46 -9.78
C PRO A 142 -20.21 -16.04 -8.78
N MET A 143 -20.61 -16.90 -7.84
CA MET A 143 -21.60 -16.57 -6.81
C MET A 143 -21.03 -15.57 -5.79
N MET A 144 -19.74 -15.66 -5.46
CA MET A 144 -19.09 -14.66 -4.62
C MET A 144 -18.98 -13.31 -5.34
N ARG A 145 -18.57 -13.30 -6.61
CA ARG A 145 -18.44 -12.04 -7.39
C ARG A 145 -19.79 -11.35 -7.59
N CYS A 146 -20.84 -12.09 -7.92
CA CYS A 146 -22.16 -11.52 -8.18
C CYS A 146 -22.80 -10.86 -6.94
N SER A 147 -22.31 -11.20 -5.73
CA SER A 147 -22.75 -10.60 -4.47
C SER A 147 -22.21 -9.18 -4.23
N PHE A 148 -21.09 -8.82 -4.87
CA PHE A 148 -20.41 -7.53 -4.67
C PHE A 148 -20.67 -6.52 -5.81
N GLY A 149 -21.80 -6.66 -6.50
CA GLY A 149 -22.23 -5.79 -7.61
C GLY A 149 -22.19 -6.51 -8.97
N GLU A 150 -22.77 -5.89 -10.00
CA GLU A 150 -22.76 -6.39 -11.40
C GLU A 150 -23.31 -7.82 -11.57
N THR A 151 -24.31 -8.20 -10.77
CA THR A 151 -24.83 -9.58 -10.69
C THR A 151 -25.24 -10.16 -12.05
N VAL A 152 -25.93 -9.39 -12.88
CA VAL A 152 -26.46 -9.87 -14.17
C VAL A 152 -25.32 -10.14 -15.15
N ASP A 153 -24.36 -9.24 -15.24
CA ASP A 153 -23.24 -9.34 -16.18
C ASP A 153 -22.32 -10.50 -15.80
N ILE A 154 -21.99 -10.64 -14.51
CA ILE A 154 -21.15 -11.73 -13.99
C ILE A 154 -21.79 -13.09 -14.25
N LEU A 155 -23.10 -13.23 -14.02
CA LEU A 155 -23.80 -14.50 -14.25
C LEU A 155 -23.93 -14.83 -15.73
N LEU A 156 -24.12 -13.82 -16.59
CA LEU A 156 -24.13 -14.02 -18.05
C LEU A 156 -22.75 -14.48 -18.55
N ASP A 157 -21.68 -13.82 -18.12
CA ASP A 157 -20.32 -14.20 -18.48
C ASP A 157 -19.99 -15.61 -17.97
N ALA A 158 -20.30 -15.90 -16.70
CA ALA A 158 -20.13 -17.24 -16.12
C ALA A 158 -20.89 -18.33 -16.90
N ALA A 159 -22.10 -18.03 -17.37
CA ALA A 159 -22.89 -18.95 -18.20
C ALA A 159 -22.28 -19.16 -19.59
N VAL A 160 -21.70 -18.11 -20.20
CA VAL A 160 -21.03 -18.18 -21.51
C VAL A 160 -19.75 -18.99 -21.43
N TYR A 161 -18.94 -18.80 -20.38
CA TYR A 161 -17.67 -19.51 -20.19
C TYR A 161 -17.80 -20.85 -19.47
N ALA A 162 -19.02 -21.25 -19.09
CA ALA A 162 -19.31 -22.44 -18.29
C ALA A 162 -18.44 -22.51 -17.02
N GLU A 163 -18.33 -21.38 -16.31
CA GLU A 163 -17.62 -21.32 -15.03
C GLU A 163 -18.29 -22.22 -13.99
N ILE A 164 -17.46 -22.91 -13.20
CA ILE A 164 -17.92 -23.81 -12.15
C ILE A 164 -17.61 -23.17 -10.80
N ASP A 165 -18.65 -23.03 -9.98
CA ASP A 165 -18.51 -22.63 -8.59
C ASP A 165 -18.36 -23.86 -7.70
N TYR A 166 -17.31 -23.88 -6.87
CA TYR A 166 -17.04 -24.98 -5.94
C TYR A 166 -17.68 -24.79 -4.57
N VAL A 167 -18.39 -23.67 -4.32
CA VAL A 167 -19.09 -23.39 -3.05
C VAL A 167 -18.16 -23.51 -1.83
N LYS A 168 -16.92 -23.04 -1.99
CA LYS A 168 -15.93 -23.05 -0.89
C LYS A 168 -15.96 -21.74 -0.11
N GLY A 169 -16.50 -20.68 -0.71
CA GLY A 169 -16.60 -19.37 -0.10
C GLY A 169 -17.71 -19.28 0.94
N VAL A 170 -17.63 -18.26 1.79
CA VAL A 170 -18.65 -17.98 2.82
C VAL A 170 -19.95 -17.53 2.16
N THR A 171 -19.87 -16.60 1.20
CA THR A 171 -21.04 -16.03 0.52
C THR A 171 -21.88 -17.09 -0.19
N GLU A 172 -21.21 -18.01 -0.88
CA GLU A 172 -21.83 -19.06 -1.71
C GLU A 172 -22.62 -20.03 -0.83
N ASN A 173 -22.03 -20.45 0.30
CA ASN A 173 -22.69 -21.30 1.30
C ASN A 173 -23.88 -20.61 1.98
N ILE A 174 -23.78 -19.30 2.27
CA ILE A 174 -24.91 -18.51 2.80
C ILE A 174 -26.06 -18.49 1.79
N MET A 175 -25.78 -18.25 0.52
CA MET A 175 -26.81 -18.20 -0.54
C MET A 175 -27.53 -19.54 -0.71
N LEU A 176 -26.82 -20.66 -0.55
CA LEU A 176 -27.40 -22.01 -0.63
C LEU A 176 -28.02 -22.50 0.69
N GLY A 177 -27.89 -21.75 1.78
CA GLY A 177 -28.39 -22.14 3.10
C GLY A 177 -27.63 -23.30 3.73
N GLN A 178 -26.36 -23.49 3.37
CA GLN A 178 -25.48 -24.54 3.90
C GLN A 178 -24.67 -24.03 5.10
N LEU A 179 -24.08 -24.94 5.86
CA LEU A 179 -23.16 -24.56 6.93
C LEU A 179 -21.85 -24.05 6.33
N ASN A 180 -21.48 -22.81 6.66
CA ASN A 180 -20.24 -22.20 6.13
C ASN A 180 -18.99 -22.88 6.72
N PRO A 181 -17.95 -23.12 5.90
CA PRO A 181 -16.69 -23.75 6.34
C PRO A 181 -15.75 -22.74 7.01
N ILE A 182 -16.24 -22.01 8.01
CA ILE A 182 -15.46 -21.05 8.81
C ILE A 182 -15.74 -21.21 10.30
N GLY A 183 -14.72 -20.96 11.13
CA GLY A 183 -14.87 -21.00 12.58
C GLY A 183 -15.35 -22.37 13.07
N THR A 184 -16.54 -22.43 13.66
CA THR A 184 -17.14 -23.69 14.15
C THR A 184 -17.53 -24.66 13.04
N GLY A 185 -17.76 -24.18 11.82
CA GLY A 185 -18.11 -25.03 10.67
C GLY A 185 -16.90 -25.64 9.95
N GLU A 186 -15.67 -25.28 10.36
CA GLU A 186 -14.43 -25.82 9.78
C GLU A 186 -14.15 -27.25 10.27
N CYS A 187 -14.66 -27.63 11.45
CA CYS A 187 -14.55 -28.98 11.97
C CYS A 187 -15.87 -29.76 11.87
N ALA A 188 -15.76 -31.04 11.50
CA ALA A 188 -16.88 -31.97 11.54
C ALA A 188 -16.87 -32.71 12.88
N MET A 189 -18.03 -32.77 13.53
CA MET A 189 -18.24 -33.60 14.71
C MET A 189 -18.68 -34.97 14.24
N LEU A 190 -17.92 -36.00 14.61
CA LEU A 190 -18.27 -37.39 14.39
C LEU A 190 -18.66 -38.02 15.72
N LEU A 191 -19.68 -38.88 15.71
CA LEU A 191 -20.01 -39.68 16.89
C LEU A 191 -18.94 -40.76 17.05
N ASN A 192 -18.37 -40.87 18.26
CA ASN A 192 -17.51 -42.00 18.60
C ASN A 192 -18.38 -43.13 19.15
N ASP A 193 -18.45 -44.24 18.43
CA ASP A 193 -19.23 -45.43 18.82
C ASP A 193 -18.40 -46.44 19.66
N GLU A 194 -17.10 -46.19 19.85
CA GLU A 194 -16.24 -46.85 20.84
C GLU A 194 -16.41 -46.23 22.24
#